data_AF-K2DCA0-F1
#
_entry.id   AF-K2DCA0-F1
#
_cell.length_a   1.000
_cell.length_b   1.000
_cell.length_c   1.000
_cell.angle_alpha   90.00
_cell.angle_beta   90.00
_cell.angle_gamma   90.00
#
_symmetry.space_group_name_H-M   'P 1'
#
loop_
_entity.id
_entity.type
_entity.pdbx_description
1 polymer ?
#
loop_
_entity_poly.entity_id
_entity_poly.type
_entity_poly.pdbx_seq_one_letter_code
_entity_poly.pdbx_strand_id
1 'polypeptide(L)'
;MVTGRFALAPKYRRDEDSLADTAIEEIELDEENLAPERLAKALEATISGETKYLEKSVLVTIGDVRAAAIEAPPARSAEKILAVLDESVEIIETRIKRAKAYIEGEVNADTVAAAEHMARARFERMSAEFNKAKTGQDEAGLAETKAGVKDAALALLKIKEDKESLETV
;
A
#
# COMPACT_ATOMS: atom_id res chain seq x y z
N MET A 1 16.57 37.02 23.51
CA MET A 1 15.77 35.88 24.02
C MET A 1 14.72 35.55 22.98
N VAL A 2 14.78 34.36 22.37
CA VAL A 2 13.78 33.91 21.38
C VAL A 2 12.88 32.90 22.10
N THR A 3 11.65 33.29 22.40
CA THR A 3 10.62 32.40 22.94
C THR A 3 9.94 31.69 21.78
N GLY A 4 10.12 30.37 21.73
CA GLY A 4 9.54 29.51 20.70
C GLY A 4 8.02 29.41 20.76
N ARG A 5 7.42 29.24 19.59
CA ARG A 5 6.16 28.53 19.41
C ARG A 5 6.36 27.55 18.26
N PHE A 6 6.64 26.30 18.59
CA PHE A 6 6.42 25.19 17.67
C PHE A 6 4.91 25.07 17.50
N ALA A 7 4.40 25.42 16.32
CA ALA A 7 3.06 25.06 15.94
C ALA A 7 3.02 23.54 15.77
N LEU A 8 2.22 22.88 16.60
CA LEU A 8 1.77 21.51 16.39
C LEU A 8 1.24 21.40 14.95
N ALA A 9 1.81 20.47 14.18
CA ALA A 9 1.33 20.11 12.86
C ALA A 9 -0.18 19.81 12.90
N PRO A 10 -0.95 20.21 11.87
CA PRO A 10 -2.38 19.97 11.86
C PRO A 10 -2.65 18.46 11.91
N LYS A 11 -3.57 18.08 12.79
CA LYS A 11 -4.11 16.72 12.85
C LYS A 11 -4.64 16.38 11.47
N TYR A 12 -4.03 15.41 10.78
CA TYR A 12 -4.61 14.76 9.62
C TYR A 12 -5.93 14.11 10.05
N ARG A 13 -7.04 14.85 9.98
CA ARG A 13 -8.34 14.23 9.71
C ARG A 13 -8.30 13.90 8.23
N ARG A 14 -7.95 12.66 7.91
CA ARG A 14 -8.37 12.06 6.65
C ARG A 14 -9.87 11.87 6.81
N ASP A 15 -10.64 12.52 5.96
CA ASP A 15 -12.01 12.09 5.72
C ASP A 15 -11.88 10.66 5.16
N GLU A 16 -12.27 9.68 5.97
CA GLU A 16 -12.03 8.23 5.75
C GLU A 16 -12.95 7.63 4.68
N ASP A 17 -13.83 8.43 4.07
CA ASP A 17 -14.51 8.09 2.82
C ASP A 17 -13.54 8.32 1.67
N SER A 18 -12.74 7.28 1.45
CA SER A 18 -11.45 7.25 0.78
C SER A 18 -11.49 7.74 -0.67
N LEU A 19 -10.52 8.59 -1.05
CA LEU A 19 -10.17 8.90 -2.45
C LEU A 19 -10.09 7.65 -3.36
N ALA A 20 -9.81 6.47 -2.79
CA ALA A 20 -9.79 5.22 -3.54
C ALA A 20 -11.19 4.78 -4.00
N ASP A 21 -12.24 5.04 -3.22
CA ASP A 21 -13.61 4.64 -3.58
C ASP A 21 -14.12 5.48 -4.76
N THR A 22 -13.83 6.80 -4.76
CA THR A 22 -14.11 7.69 -5.90
C THR A 22 -13.27 7.36 -7.12
N ALA A 23 -12.01 6.93 -6.92
CA ALA A 23 -11.11 6.62 -8.01
C ALA A 23 -11.38 5.23 -8.65
N ILE A 24 -12.03 4.30 -7.94
CA ILE A 24 -12.57 3.07 -8.53
C ILE A 24 -13.71 3.40 -9.51
N GLU A 25 -14.56 4.38 -9.21
CA GLU A 25 -15.66 4.81 -10.10
C GLU A 25 -15.16 5.44 -11.42
N GLU A 26 -13.94 5.98 -11.45
CA GLU A 26 -13.34 6.59 -12.64
C GLU A 26 -12.64 5.58 -13.57
N ILE A 27 -12.53 4.30 -13.18
CA ILE A 27 -11.83 3.28 -13.97
C ILE A 27 -12.81 2.54 -14.86
N GLU A 28 -12.53 2.49 -16.15
CA GLU A 28 -13.31 1.75 -17.13
C GLU A 28 -13.21 0.22 -16.86
N LEU A 29 -14.25 -0.32 -16.23
CA LEU A 29 -14.44 -1.75 -15.96
C LEU A 29 -15.63 -2.29 -16.76
N ASP A 30 -15.35 -3.20 -17.70
CA ASP A 30 -16.35 -4.03 -18.38
C ASP A 30 -16.65 -5.35 -17.62
N GLU A 31 -17.65 -6.10 -18.10
CA GLU A 31 -18.10 -7.39 -17.54
C GLU A 31 -16.99 -8.46 -17.50
N GLU A 32 -16.07 -8.47 -18.46
CA GLU A 32 -14.95 -9.43 -18.48
C GLU A 32 -14.02 -9.21 -17.29
N ASN A 33 -13.89 -7.96 -16.83
CA ASN A 33 -13.06 -7.65 -15.66
C ASN A 33 -13.64 -8.18 -14.35
N LEU A 34 -14.97 -8.34 -14.28
CA LEU A 34 -15.67 -8.84 -13.10
C LEU A 34 -15.71 -10.38 -13.07
N ALA A 35 -15.16 -11.05 -14.09
CA ALA A 35 -15.01 -12.49 -14.07
C ALA A 35 -14.14 -12.93 -12.86
N PRO A 36 -14.54 -13.98 -12.11
CA PRO A 36 -13.81 -14.43 -10.93
C PRO A 36 -12.32 -14.69 -11.18
N GLU A 37 -11.97 -15.26 -12.35
CA GLU A 37 -10.58 -15.52 -12.73
C GLU A 37 -9.79 -14.24 -12.93
N ARG A 38 -10.42 -13.16 -13.42
CA ARG A 38 -9.75 -11.87 -13.63
C ARG A 38 -9.55 -11.13 -12.32
N LEU A 39 -10.54 -11.17 -11.42
CA LEU A 39 -10.44 -10.64 -10.06
C LEU A 39 -9.32 -11.34 -9.28
N ALA A 40 -9.24 -12.67 -9.33
CA ALA A 40 -8.17 -13.43 -8.67
C ALA A 40 -6.77 -13.05 -9.21
N LYS A 41 -6.62 -12.95 -10.54
CA LYS A 41 -5.37 -12.51 -11.17
C LYS A 41 -5.00 -11.08 -10.79
N ALA A 42 -5.97 -10.18 -10.77
CA ALA A 42 -5.75 -8.78 -10.39
C ALA A 42 -5.31 -8.65 -8.92
N LEU A 43 -5.93 -9.44 -8.04
CA LEU A 43 -5.56 -9.52 -6.64
C LEU A 43 -4.12 -10.00 -6.45
N GLU A 44 -3.75 -11.11 -7.11
CA GLU A 44 -2.39 -11.65 -7.06
C GLU A 44 -1.35 -10.64 -7.58
N ALA A 45 -1.62 -10.05 -8.75
CA ALA A 45 -0.74 -9.04 -9.36
C ALA A 45 -0.55 -7.81 -8.46
N THR A 46 -1.63 -7.36 -7.81
CA THR A 46 -1.64 -6.21 -6.91
C THR A 46 -0.81 -6.47 -5.66
N ILE A 47 -1.09 -7.56 -4.93
CA ILE A 47 -0.37 -7.88 -3.69
C ILE A 47 1.08 -8.24 -3.98
N SER A 48 1.37 -8.98 -5.05
CA SER A 48 2.74 -9.31 -5.46
C SER A 48 3.54 -8.05 -5.83
N GLY A 49 2.91 -7.14 -6.60
CA GLY A 49 3.51 -5.86 -6.98
C GLY A 49 3.83 -4.97 -5.79
N GLU A 50 2.95 -4.93 -4.79
CA GLU A 50 3.16 -4.13 -3.58
C GLU A 50 4.16 -4.78 -2.62
N THR A 51 4.10 -6.10 -2.45
CA THR A 51 5.12 -6.87 -1.71
C THR A 51 6.52 -6.58 -2.25
N LYS A 52 6.69 -6.65 -3.58
CA LYS A 52 7.97 -6.39 -4.22
C LYS A 52 8.46 -4.96 -3.97
N TYR A 53 7.57 -3.97 -3.95
CA TYR A 53 7.92 -2.59 -3.63
C TYR A 53 8.37 -2.44 -2.16
N LEU A 54 7.62 -3.01 -1.23
CA LEU A 54 7.98 -2.98 0.20
C LEU A 54 9.33 -3.66 0.44
N GLU A 55 9.55 -4.85 -0.12
CA GLU A 55 10.78 -5.62 0.05
C GLU A 55 11.98 -4.94 -0.61
N LYS A 56 11.83 -4.44 -1.84
CA LYS A 56 12.97 -3.94 -2.65
C LYS A 56 13.25 -2.45 -2.52
N SER A 57 12.34 -1.68 -1.92
CA SER A 57 12.51 -0.24 -1.77
C SER A 57 12.40 0.19 -0.32
N VAL A 58 11.30 -0.14 0.36
CA VAL A 58 11.05 0.37 1.72
C VAL A 58 11.95 -0.31 2.75
N LEU A 59 11.96 -1.64 2.81
CA LEU A 59 12.78 -2.40 3.77
C LEU A 59 14.28 -2.17 3.55
N VAL A 60 14.71 -2.06 2.28
CA VAL A 60 16.10 -1.70 1.94
C VAL A 60 16.45 -0.32 2.50
N THR A 61 15.60 0.69 2.27
CA THR A 61 15.84 2.05 2.78
C THR A 61 15.88 2.08 4.30
N ILE A 62 14.99 1.33 4.99
CA ILE A 62 15.01 1.20 6.45
C ILE A 62 16.34 0.56 6.90
N GLY A 63 16.80 -0.49 6.20
CA GLY A 63 18.09 -1.12 6.44
C GLY A 63 19.27 -0.16 6.33
N ASP A 64 19.30 0.68 5.30
CA ASP A 64 20.34 1.69 5.08
C ASP A 64 20.34 2.75 6.19
N VAL A 65 19.15 3.26 6.54
CA VAL A 65 19.00 4.25 7.64
C VAL A 65 19.40 3.63 8.98
N ARG A 66 19.07 2.35 9.20
CA ARG A 66 19.46 1.61 10.40
C ARG A 66 20.97 1.44 10.49
N ALA A 67 21.64 1.10 9.39
CA ALA A 67 23.11 1.02 9.33
C ALA A 67 23.76 2.37 9.68
N ALA A 68 23.27 3.46 9.10
CA ALA A 68 23.76 4.80 9.40
C ALA A 68 23.53 5.21 10.87
N ALA A 69 22.41 4.80 11.47
CA ALA A 69 22.10 5.08 12.88
C ALA A 69 23.00 4.29 13.85
N ILE A 70 23.48 3.10 13.46
CA ILE A 70 24.44 2.30 14.25
C ILE A 70 25.84 2.94 14.23
N GLU A 71 26.24 3.49 13.08
CA GLU A 71 27.55 4.15 12.92
C GLU A 71 27.63 5.52 13.61
N ALA A 72 26.49 6.12 13.97
CA ALA A 72 26.43 7.38 14.68
C ALA A 72 26.90 7.25 16.15
N PRO A 73 27.54 8.28 16.73
CA PRO A 73 27.92 8.26 18.15
C PRO A 73 26.72 7.95 19.05
N PRO A 74 26.89 7.10 20.09
CA PRO A 74 25.79 6.66 20.92
C PRO A 74 25.15 7.85 21.64
N ALA A 75 23.93 8.18 21.23
CA ALA A 75 23.07 9.17 21.86
C ALA A 75 21.69 8.52 22.08
N ARG A 76 20.98 8.93 23.15
CA ARG A 76 19.61 8.46 23.45
C ARG A 76 18.62 8.61 22.28
N SER A 77 18.92 9.49 21.32
CA SER A 77 18.13 9.64 20.09
C SER A 77 18.35 8.48 19.10
N ALA A 78 19.57 7.94 18.99
CA ALA A 78 19.88 6.84 18.07
C ALA A 78 19.19 5.53 18.50
N GLU A 79 19.18 5.21 19.80
CA GLU A 79 18.47 4.04 20.33
C GLU A 79 16.96 4.09 20.04
N LYS A 80 16.34 5.26 20.19
CA LYS A 80 14.91 5.45 19.87
C LYS A 80 14.64 5.30 18.38
N ILE A 81 15.54 5.82 17.53
CA ILE A 81 15.41 5.68 16.07
C ILE A 81 15.49 4.20 15.70
N LEU A 82 16.47 3.46 16.22
CA LEU A 82 16.61 2.02 15.96
C LEU A 82 15.37 1.23 16.38
N ALA A 83 14.81 1.50 17.57
CA ALA A 83 13.60 0.85 18.03
C ALA A 83 12.40 1.10 17.10
N VAL A 84 12.22 2.33 16.62
CA VAL A 84 11.14 2.68 15.66
C VAL A 84 11.36 2.00 14.31
N LEU A 85 12.61 1.90 13.85
CA LEU A 85 12.94 1.21 12.59
C LEU A 85 12.66 -0.29 12.69
N ASP A 86 13.06 -0.93 13.79
CA ASP A 86 12.83 -2.36 14.03
C ASP A 86 11.33 -2.68 14.13
N GLU A 87 10.54 -1.86 14.84
CA GLU A 87 9.08 -1.96 14.88
C GLU A 87 8.45 -1.80 13.48
N SER A 88 8.97 -0.86 12.69
CA SER A 88 8.48 -0.63 11.32
C SER A 88 8.73 -1.85 10.41
N VAL A 89 9.89 -2.51 10.53
CA VAL A 89 10.19 -3.74 9.80
C VAL A 89 9.20 -4.84 10.16
N GLU A 90 8.99 -5.08 11.46
CA GLU A 90 8.07 -6.14 11.94
C GLU A 90 6.63 -5.91 11.45
N ILE A 91 6.14 -4.67 11.48
CA ILE A 91 4.81 -4.31 10.97
C ILE A 91 4.71 -4.60 9.46
N ILE A 92 5.73 -4.23 8.68
CA ILE A 92 5.74 -4.45 7.23
C ILE A 92 5.77 -5.94 6.90
N GLU A 93 6.65 -6.71 7.55
CA GLU A 93 6.77 -8.16 7.33
C GLU A 93 5.49 -8.89 7.72
N THR A 94 4.88 -8.51 8.84
CA THR A 94 3.59 -9.06 9.28
C THR A 94 2.49 -8.78 8.25
N ARG A 95 2.44 -7.57 7.71
CA ARG A 95 1.45 -7.20 6.68
C ARG A 95 1.65 -8.01 5.40
N ILE A 96 2.90 -8.14 4.93
CA ILE A 96 3.24 -8.96 3.75
C ILE A 96 2.79 -10.40 3.97
N LYS A 97 3.10 -10.98 5.14
CA LYS A 97 2.72 -12.36 5.47
C LYS A 97 1.20 -12.54 5.42
N ARG A 98 0.43 -11.65 6.05
CA ARG A 98 -1.04 -11.73 6.11
C ARG A 98 -1.69 -11.56 4.74
N ALA A 99 -1.18 -10.64 3.92
CA ALA A 99 -1.70 -10.44 2.56
C ALA A 99 -1.37 -11.63 1.64
N LYS A 100 -0.21 -12.28 1.80
CA LYS A 100 0.12 -13.52 1.08
C LYS A 100 -0.83 -14.67 1.49
N ALA A 101 -1.09 -14.82 2.79
CA ALA A 101 -2.04 -15.81 3.29
C ALA A 101 -3.45 -15.63 2.71
N TYR A 102 -3.89 -14.38 2.49
CA TYR A 102 -5.15 -14.10 1.80
C TYR A 102 -5.19 -14.66 0.36
N ILE A 103 -4.12 -14.48 -0.43
CA ILE A 103 -4.03 -15.06 -1.78
C ILE A 103 -4.05 -16.60 -1.72
N GLU A 104 -3.46 -17.18 -0.68
CA GLU A 104 -3.42 -18.62 -0.44
C GLU A 104 -4.77 -19.20 0.03
N GLY A 105 -5.79 -18.34 0.23
CA GLY A 105 -7.15 -18.73 0.56
C GLY A 105 -7.52 -18.60 2.04
N GLU A 106 -6.64 -18.08 2.89
CA GLU A 106 -6.99 -17.77 4.28
C GLU A 106 -7.80 -16.47 4.34
N VAL A 107 -9.13 -16.58 4.27
CA VAL A 107 -10.04 -15.43 4.31
C VAL A 107 -10.56 -15.19 5.73
N ASN A 108 -10.01 -14.19 6.42
CA ASN A 108 -10.46 -13.72 7.72
C ASN A 108 -10.20 -12.20 7.86
N ALA A 109 -10.65 -11.60 8.96
CA ALA A 109 -10.56 -10.15 9.16
C ALA A 109 -9.11 -9.60 9.07
N ASP A 110 -8.13 -10.32 9.63
CA ASP A 110 -6.72 -9.89 9.62
C ASP A 110 -6.09 -9.95 8.22
N THR A 111 -6.38 -11.01 7.46
CA THR A 111 -5.82 -11.23 6.13
C THR A 111 -6.48 -10.33 5.09
N VAL A 112 -7.80 -10.16 5.17
CA VAL A 112 -8.58 -9.22 4.35
C VAL A 112 -8.14 -7.77 4.62
N ALA A 113 -7.98 -7.37 5.88
CA ALA A 113 -7.50 -6.03 6.21
C ALA A 113 -6.07 -5.78 5.69
N ALA A 114 -5.18 -6.77 5.79
CA ALA A 114 -3.82 -6.65 5.26
C ALA A 114 -3.81 -6.52 3.72
N ALA A 115 -4.63 -7.33 3.04
CA ALA A 115 -4.82 -7.26 1.59
C ALA A 115 -5.40 -5.92 1.15
N GLU A 116 -6.42 -5.40 1.86
CA GLU A 116 -7.02 -4.09 1.63
C GLU A 116 -5.96 -2.98 1.70
N HIS A 117 -5.14 -2.99 2.76
CA HIS A 117 -4.06 -2.02 2.90
C HIS A 117 -3.05 -2.08 1.75
N MET A 118 -2.67 -3.28 1.30
CA MET A 118 -1.74 -3.41 0.17
C MET A 118 -2.37 -2.95 -1.15
N ALA A 119 -3.62 -3.31 -1.41
CA ALA A 119 -4.32 -2.92 -2.62
C ALA A 119 -4.53 -1.40 -2.68
N ARG A 120 -4.91 -0.76 -1.57
CA ARG A 120 -5.01 0.71 -1.49
C ARG A 120 -3.65 1.40 -1.70
N ALA A 121 -2.58 0.91 -1.06
CA ALA A 121 -1.24 1.48 -1.24
C ALA A 121 -0.76 1.36 -2.70
N ARG A 122 -0.98 0.20 -3.32
CA ARG A 122 -0.66 -0.03 -4.74
C ARG A 122 -1.46 0.92 -5.64
N PHE A 123 -2.74 1.07 -5.36
CA PHE A 123 -3.64 1.96 -6.11
C PHE A 123 -3.14 3.40 -6.10
N GLU A 124 -2.88 3.95 -4.92
CA GLU A 124 -2.40 5.33 -4.74
C GLU A 124 -1.07 5.55 -5.48
N ARG A 125 -0.14 4.60 -5.34
CA ARG A 125 1.18 4.68 -5.96
C ARG A 125 1.09 4.61 -7.49
N MET A 126 0.35 3.65 -8.04
CA MET A 126 0.19 3.51 -9.49
C MET A 126 -0.56 4.69 -10.10
N SER A 127 -1.53 5.27 -9.37
CA SER A 127 -2.22 6.48 -9.79
C SER A 127 -1.27 7.69 -9.84
N ALA A 128 -0.37 7.81 -8.86
CA ALA A 128 0.64 8.85 -8.86
C ALA A 128 1.67 8.66 -10.00
N GLU A 129 2.09 7.43 -10.28
CA GLU A 129 2.98 7.09 -11.40
C GLU A 129 2.30 7.35 -12.75
N PHE A 130 1.02 6.99 -12.89
CA PHE A 130 0.22 7.29 -14.09
C PHE A 130 0.13 8.78 -14.38
N ASN A 131 -0.18 9.58 -13.35
CA ASN A 131 -0.24 11.03 -13.49
C ASN A 131 1.12 11.60 -13.91
N LYS A 132 2.22 11.09 -13.35
CA LYS A 132 3.59 11.49 -13.76
C LYS A 132 3.86 11.12 -15.21
N ALA A 133 3.59 9.88 -15.62
CA ALA A 133 3.79 9.41 -16.99
C ALA A 133 2.97 10.23 -18.01
N LYS A 134 1.72 10.57 -17.65
CA LYS A 134 0.85 11.45 -18.45
C LYS A 134 1.44 12.83 -18.65
N THR A 135 1.93 13.45 -17.58
CA THR A 135 2.56 14.79 -17.67
C THR A 135 3.90 14.76 -18.41
N GLY A 136 4.63 13.64 -18.32
CA GLY A 136 5.93 13.45 -18.95
C GLY A 136 5.90 12.94 -20.39
N GLN A 137 4.71 12.65 -20.94
CA GLN A 137 4.53 12.07 -22.28
C GLN A 137 5.26 10.72 -22.48
N ASP A 138 5.39 9.92 -21.42
CA ASP A 138 5.98 8.58 -21.47
C ASP A 138 4.90 7.54 -21.80
N GLU A 139 4.79 7.18 -23.08
CA GLU A 139 3.76 6.25 -23.57
C GLU A 139 3.90 4.83 -23.00
N ALA A 140 5.12 4.35 -22.78
CA ALA A 140 5.36 3.02 -22.21
C ALA A 140 4.99 3.00 -20.71
N GLY A 141 5.45 4.01 -19.97
CA GLY A 141 5.10 4.19 -18.57
C GLY A 141 3.60 4.38 -18.36
N LEU A 142 2.90 5.04 -19.28
CA LEU A 142 1.45 5.23 -19.24
C LEU A 142 0.66 3.93 -19.32
N ALA A 143 1.04 3.02 -20.21
CA ALA A 143 0.34 1.74 -20.38
C ALA A 143 0.52 0.84 -19.15
N GLU A 144 1.76 0.73 -18.65
CA GLU A 144 2.07 -0.05 -17.43
C GLU A 144 1.33 0.50 -16.21
N THR A 145 1.37 1.82 -16.03
CA THR A 145 0.75 2.46 -14.87
C THR A 145 -0.77 2.37 -14.91
N LYS A 146 -1.39 2.52 -16.08
CA LYS A 146 -2.84 2.30 -16.27
C LYS A 146 -3.25 0.87 -15.93
N ALA A 147 -2.50 -0.13 -16.40
CA ALA A 147 -2.78 -1.52 -16.07
C ALA A 147 -2.68 -1.78 -14.56
N GLY A 148 -1.64 -1.24 -13.91
CA GLY A 148 -1.47 -1.36 -12.46
C GLY A 148 -2.57 -0.68 -11.63
N VAL A 149 -3.08 0.48 -12.08
CA VAL A 149 -4.25 1.14 -11.46
C VAL A 149 -5.49 0.25 -11.58
N LYS A 150 -5.74 -0.32 -12.77
CA LYS A 150 -6.90 -1.18 -13.02
C LYS A 150 -6.84 -2.48 -12.22
N ASP A 151 -5.68 -3.14 -12.15
CA ASP A 151 -5.49 -4.33 -11.32
C ASP A 151 -5.76 -4.04 -9.84
N ALA A 152 -5.24 -2.92 -9.33
CA ALA A 152 -5.45 -2.54 -7.93
C ALA A 152 -6.93 -2.24 -7.63
N ALA A 153 -7.66 -1.62 -8.55
CA ALA A 153 -9.10 -1.40 -8.41
C ALA A 153 -9.90 -2.71 -8.37
N LEU A 154 -9.59 -3.64 -9.29
CA LEU A 154 -10.24 -4.96 -9.32
C LEU A 154 -9.93 -5.77 -8.05
N ALA A 155 -8.70 -5.69 -7.54
CA ALA A 155 -8.34 -6.29 -6.26
C ALA A 155 -9.17 -5.71 -5.10
N LEU A 156 -9.36 -4.38 -5.06
CA LEU A 156 -10.17 -3.72 -4.04
C LEU A 156 -11.64 -4.14 -4.09
N LEU A 157 -12.21 -4.32 -5.29
CA LEU A 157 -13.57 -4.84 -5.44
C LEU A 157 -13.71 -6.24 -4.85
N LYS A 158 -12.79 -7.16 -5.20
CA LYS A 158 -12.81 -8.53 -4.67
C LYS A 158 -12.66 -8.56 -3.14
N ILE A 159 -11.78 -7.73 -2.59
CA ILE A 159 -11.55 -7.61 -1.16
C ILE A 159 -12.79 -7.07 -0.45
N LYS A 160 -13.50 -6.11 -1.06
CA LYS A 160 -14.75 -5.57 -0.53
C LYS A 160 -15.83 -6.65 -0.46
N GLU A 161 -15.99 -7.45 -1.51
CA GLU A 161 -16.93 -8.59 -1.51
C GLU A 161 -16.62 -9.60 -0.39
N ASP A 162 -15.35 -9.93 -0.18
CA ASP A 162 -14.95 -10.85 0.88
C ASP A 162 -15.16 -10.26 2.27
N LYS A 163 -14.93 -8.95 2.43
CA LYS A 163 -15.16 -8.22 3.68
C LYS A 163 -16.66 -8.19 4.05
N GLU A 164 -17.52 -7.86 3.09
CA GLU A 164 -18.98 -7.89 3.27
C GLU A 164 -19.47 -9.31 3.61
N SER A 165 -18.86 -10.32 3.00
CA SER A 165 -19.15 -11.73 3.31
C SER A 165 -18.75 -12.13 4.74
N LEU A 166 -17.71 -11.53 5.31
CA LEU A 166 -17.30 -11.76 6.70
C LEU A 166 -18.18 -11.02 7.72
N GLU A 167 -18.76 -9.88 7.35
CA GLU A 167 -19.65 -9.09 8.23
C GLU A 167 -21.07 -9.67 8.33
N THR A 168 -21.45 -10.56 7.41
CA THR A 168 -22.78 -11.19 7.35
C THR A 168 -22.86 -12.55 8.04
N VAL A 169 -21.75 -13.03 8.64
CA VAL A 169 -21.61 -14.31 9.36
C VAL A 169 -21.53 -14.06 10.87
#